data_AF-A0A357R2C0-F1
#
_entry.id   AF-A0A357R2C0-F1
#
_cell.length_a   1.000
_cell.length_b   1.000
_cell.length_c   1.000
_cell.angle_alpha   90.00
_cell.angle_beta   90.00
_cell.angle_gamma   90.00
#
_symmetry.space_group_name_H-M   'P 1'
#
loop_
_entity.id
_entity.type
_entity.pdbx_description
1 polymer ?
#
loop_
_entity_poly.entity_id
_entity_poly.type
_entity_poly.pdbx_seq_one_letter_code
_entity_poly.pdbx_strand_id
1 'polypeptide(L)'
;MGTITAQILVGSGHPYHDGIAPSHRLYLSENSRPSWILVPENWGGGSGGNKVTWIPTLENSLEDALLMIGIHVVKDPELVELASQYISSKENNWVVVYEDADPENLSLLYQRCRALENTFKLVITVMRGSLIEAKLKVLEDYKMDVEVCRPQFVRLFSQWLDQTRIEGEL
;
A
#
# COMPACT_ATOMS: atom_id res chain seq x y z
N MET A 1 2.23 0.44 -20.44
CA MET A 1 0.98 0.87 -19.77
C MET A 1 1.06 0.30 -18.37
N GLY A 2 0.97 1.13 -17.33
CA GLY A 2 1.00 0.63 -15.94
C GLY A 2 -0.32 -0.06 -15.62
N THR A 3 -0.28 -1.30 -15.16
CA THR A 3 -1.48 -2.04 -14.76
C THR A 3 -1.58 -1.99 -13.24
N ILE A 4 -2.76 -1.64 -12.72
CA ILE A 4 -3.00 -1.75 -11.28
C ILE A 4 -3.23 -3.21 -10.94
N THR A 5 -2.46 -3.74 -10.01
CA THR A 5 -2.49 -5.15 -9.61
C THR A 5 -2.77 -5.35 -8.13
N ALA A 6 -2.67 -4.29 -7.33
CA ALA A 6 -3.15 -4.29 -5.96
C ALA A 6 -3.72 -2.93 -5.55
N GLN A 7 -4.59 -2.95 -4.56
CA GLN A 7 -5.17 -1.76 -3.95
C GLN A 7 -5.23 -1.95 -2.43
N ILE A 8 -4.99 -0.87 -1.69
CA ILE A 8 -5.17 -0.83 -0.23
C ILE A 8 -6.17 0.27 0.08
N LEU A 9 -7.25 -0.04 0.78
CA LEU A 9 -8.08 0.95 1.46
C LEU A 9 -7.52 1.18 2.86
N VAL A 10 -7.39 2.43 3.26
CA VAL A 10 -6.88 2.83 4.57
C VAL A 10 -7.95 3.68 5.26
N GLY A 11 -8.26 3.39 6.51
CA GLY A 11 -9.31 4.09 7.22
C GLY A 11 -9.49 3.60 8.65
N SER A 12 -10.67 3.81 9.22
CA SER A 12 -11.05 3.22 10.50
C SER A 12 -12.00 2.03 10.30
N GLY A 13 -11.91 1.03 11.18
CA GLY A 13 -12.94 0.00 11.30
C GLY A 13 -14.25 0.61 11.79
N HIS A 14 -15.39 0.06 11.35
CA HIS A 14 -16.69 0.50 11.86
C HIS A 14 -16.81 0.08 13.35
N PRO A 15 -17.13 0.98 14.31
CA PRO A 15 -17.06 0.66 15.74
C PRO A 15 -18.00 -0.47 16.21
N TYR A 16 -19.10 -0.71 15.49
CA TYR A 16 -20.16 -1.65 15.90
C TYR A 16 -20.38 -2.81 14.92
N HIS A 17 -19.75 -2.76 13.74
CA HIS A 17 -20.01 -3.67 12.63
C HIS A 17 -18.70 -3.91 11.89
N ASP A 18 -18.71 -4.83 10.93
CA ASP A 18 -17.57 -5.01 10.06
C ASP A 18 -17.52 -3.94 8.95
N GLY A 19 -16.45 -3.97 8.14
CA GLY A 19 -16.18 -3.03 7.07
C GLY A 19 -15.19 -1.93 7.48
N ILE A 20 -15.07 -0.93 6.60
CA ILE A 20 -14.10 0.15 6.71
C ILE A 20 -14.74 1.49 6.35
N ALA A 21 -14.40 2.54 7.09
CA ALA A 21 -14.62 3.94 6.74
C ALA A 21 -13.33 4.50 6.11
N PRO A 22 -13.16 4.42 4.77
CA PRO A 22 -11.90 4.75 4.12
C PRO A 22 -11.64 6.26 4.14
N SER A 23 -10.40 6.63 4.46
CA SER A 23 -9.89 7.99 4.34
C SER A 23 -8.90 8.15 3.19
N HIS A 24 -8.24 7.06 2.78
CA HIS A 24 -7.27 7.03 1.67
C HIS A 24 -7.33 5.72 0.91
N ARG A 25 -6.76 5.73 -0.30
CA ARG A 25 -6.47 4.51 -1.08
C ARG A 25 -5.03 4.53 -1.57
N LEU A 26 -4.38 3.37 -1.58
CA LEU A 26 -3.15 3.14 -2.33
C LEU A 26 -3.44 2.24 -3.52
N TYR A 27 -2.76 2.52 -4.63
CA TYR A 27 -2.73 1.66 -5.81
C TYR A 27 -1.30 1.21 -6.08
N LEU A 28 -1.12 -0.09 -6.30
CA LEU A 28 0.13 -0.63 -6.82
C LEU A 28 0.02 -0.70 -8.34
N SER A 29 0.77 0.15 -9.02
CA SER A 29 0.93 0.10 -10.47
C SER A 29 2.17 -0.73 -10.79
N GLU A 30 1.98 -1.83 -11.51
CA GLU A 30 3.06 -2.74 -11.91
C GLU A 30 3.24 -2.75 -13.42
N ASN A 31 4.50 -2.61 -13.81
CA ASN A 31 5.04 -2.74 -15.17
C ASN A 31 6.58 -2.80 -15.02
N SER A 32 7.35 -2.24 -15.96
CA SER A 32 8.83 -2.18 -15.88
C SER A 32 9.40 -1.59 -14.58
N ARG A 33 8.66 -0.70 -13.90
CA ARG A 33 9.02 -0.15 -12.59
C ARG A 33 7.75 -0.05 -11.71
N PRO A 34 7.67 -0.76 -10.57
CA PRO A 34 6.51 -0.71 -9.70
C PRO A 34 6.39 0.66 -9.02
N SER A 35 5.17 1.08 -8.69
CA SER A 35 4.93 2.29 -7.92
C SER A 35 3.69 2.17 -7.04
N TRP A 36 3.81 2.64 -5.80
CA TRP A 36 2.70 2.90 -4.90
C TRP A 36 2.20 4.31 -5.08
N ILE A 37 0.89 4.44 -5.26
CA ILE A 37 0.22 5.73 -5.46
C ILE A 37 -0.82 5.91 -4.37
N LEU A 38 -0.53 6.76 -3.40
CA LEU A 38 -1.46 7.17 -2.35
C LEU A 38 -2.31 8.33 -2.82
N VAL A 39 -3.63 8.19 -2.68
CA VAL A 39 -4.60 9.26 -2.92
C VAL A 39 -5.56 9.36 -1.74
N PRO A 40 -5.96 10.58 -1.35
CA PRO A 40 -7.01 10.76 -0.36
C PRO A 40 -8.37 10.32 -0.91
N GLU A 41 -9.23 9.91 0.00
CA GLU A 41 -10.60 9.53 -0.30
C GLU A 41 -11.54 10.74 -0.19
N ASN A 42 -12.07 11.22 -1.31
CA ASN A 42 -12.95 12.39 -1.35
C ASN A 42 -14.42 12.01 -1.61
N TRP A 43 -15.06 11.28 -0.70
CA TRP A 43 -16.50 10.99 -0.83
C TRP A 43 -17.38 12.25 -0.84
N GLY A 44 -16.93 13.32 -0.18
CA GLY A 44 -17.69 14.57 -0.02
C GLY A 44 -17.31 15.72 -0.98
N GLY A 45 -16.52 15.46 -2.02
CA GLY A 45 -16.17 16.50 -3.02
C GLY A 45 -15.26 17.64 -2.53
N GLY A 46 -14.62 17.50 -1.36
CA GLY A 46 -13.61 18.45 -0.88
C GLY A 46 -12.33 18.45 -1.73
N SER A 47 -11.58 19.55 -1.68
CA SER A 47 -10.26 19.66 -2.32
C SER A 47 -9.31 18.64 -1.71
N GLY A 48 -9.12 17.52 -2.40
CA GLY A 48 -8.34 16.39 -1.95
C GLY A 48 -6.91 16.76 -1.58
N GLY A 49 -6.43 16.16 -0.49
CA GLY A 49 -5.00 16.11 -0.17
C GLY A 49 -4.12 15.69 -1.36
N ASN A 50 -2.82 15.93 -1.22
CA ASN A 50 -1.88 15.70 -2.31
C ASN A 50 -1.70 14.20 -2.57
N LYS A 51 -1.68 13.83 -3.87
CA LYS A 51 -1.22 12.52 -4.31
C LYS A 51 0.26 12.37 -3.94
N VAL A 52 0.62 11.25 -3.34
CA VAL A 52 2.01 10.87 -3.04
C VAL A 52 2.31 9.60 -3.83
N THR A 53 3.51 9.49 -4.41
CA THR A 53 3.95 8.34 -5.20
C THR A 53 5.30 7.86 -4.71
N TRP A 54 5.39 6.58 -4.37
CA TRP A 54 6.64 5.94 -3.98
C TRP A 54 7.02 4.87 -5.00
N ILE A 55 8.29 4.81 -5.37
CA ILE A 55 8.87 3.67 -6.06
C ILE A 55 9.44 2.75 -4.97
N PRO A 56 8.82 1.60 -4.70
CA PRO A 56 9.24 0.73 -3.61
C PRO A 56 10.50 -0.08 -3.97
N THR A 57 11.11 -0.65 -2.95
CA THR A 57 12.02 -1.79 -3.06
C THR A 57 11.26 -3.01 -3.59
N LEU A 58 11.94 -3.97 -4.23
CA LEU A 58 11.29 -5.20 -4.71
C LEU A 58 11.10 -6.21 -3.59
N GLU A 59 12.02 -6.20 -2.64
CA GLU A 59 12.12 -7.14 -1.53
C GLU A 59 11.04 -6.87 -0.49
N ASN A 60 10.80 -5.59 -0.18
CA ASN A 60 9.93 -5.12 0.90
C ASN A 60 8.78 -4.26 0.38
N SER A 61 8.32 -4.50 -0.86
CA SER A 61 7.36 -3.65 -1.55
C SER A 61 6.07 -3.38 -0.78
N LEU A 62 5.51 -4.36 -0.09
CA LEU A 62 4.34 -4.17 0.78
C LEU A 62 4.69 -3.34 2.02
N GLU A 63 5.86 -3.57 2.59
CA GLU A 63 6.33 -2.87 3.79
C GLU A 63 6.59 -1.38 3.52
N ASP A 64 7.11 -1.05 2.34
CA ASP A 64 7.21 0.34 1.85
C ASP A 64 5.84 1.01 1.77
N ALA A 65 4.80 0.27 1.38
CA ALA A 65 3.43 0.76 1.36
C ALA A 65 2.91 1.06 2.78
N LEU A 66 3.20 0.16 3.73
CA LEU A 66 2.80 0.33 5.13
C LEU A 66 3.53 1.51 5.77
N LEU A 67 4.82 1.69 5.47
CA LEU A 67 5.60 2.85 5.90
C LEU A 67 5.03 4.15 5.32
N MET A 68 4.70 4.16 4.03
CA MET A 68 4.04 5.28 3.36
C MET A 68 2.71 5.65 4.05
N ILE A 69 1.92 4.66 4.46
CA ILE A 69 0.68 4.86 5.25
C ILE A 69 0.99 5.46 6.62
N GLY A 70 1.97 4.90 7.33
CA GLY A 70 2.40 5.39 8.64
C GLY A 70 2.80 6.87 8.62
N ILE A 71 3.55 7.29 7.60
CA ILE A 71 4.05 8.67 7.45
C ILE A 71 2.96 9.63 6.98
N HIS A 72 2.21 9.27 5.93
CA HIS A 72 1.34 10.23 5.25
C HIS A 72 -0.12 10.21 5.71
N VAL A 73 -0.59 9.08 6.25
CA VAL A 73 -1.99 8.90 6.67
C VAL A 73 -2.11 8.92 8.18
N VAL A 74 -1.40 8.00 8.87
CA VAL A 74 -1.43 7.91 10.33
C VAL A 74 -0.74 9.13 10.95
N LYS A 75 0.38 9.56 10.35
CA LYS A 75 1.18 10.72 10.77
C LYS A 75 1.62 10.59 12.23
N ASP A 76 2.09 9.41 12.61
CA ASP A 76 2.70 9.22 13.93
C ASP A 76 3.91 10.17 14.08
N PRO A 77 3.95 11.01 15.14
CA PRO A 77 4.96 12.06 15.24
C PRO A 77 6.40 11.57 15.22
N GLU A 78 6.70 10.44 15.89
CA GLU A 78 8.06 9.91 15.96
C GLU A 78 8.47 9.27 14.63
N LEU A 79 7.55 8.56 13.97
CA LEU A 79 7.79 7.98 12.66
C LEU A 79 8.02 9.06 11.60
N VAL A 80 7.25 10.16 11.63
CA VAL A 80 7.41 11.29 10.71
C VAL A 80 8.75 11.99 10.95
N GLU A 81 9.14 12.19 12.21
CA GLU A 81 10.44 12.78 12.56
C GLU A 81 11.60 11.90 12.05
N LEU A 82 11.57 10.60 12.33
CA LEU A 82 12.58 9.65 11.83
C LEU A 82 12.63 9.64 10.30
N ALA A 83 11.47 9.62 9.63
CA ALA A 83 11.40 9.64 8.17
C ALA A 83 12.03 10.92 7.60
N SER A 84 11.85 12.07 8.25
CA SER A 84 12.45 13.34 7.80
C SER A 84 13.99 13.34 7.88
N GLN A 85 14.56 12.53 8.76
CA GLN A 85 16.02 12.38 8.93
C GLN A 85 16.61 11.37 7.94
N TYR A 86 15.84 10.35 7.57
CA TYR A 86 16.32 9.18 6.85
C TYR A 86 15.88 9.08 5.39
N ILE A 87 14.86 9.82 4.97
CA ILE A 87 14.41 9.88 3.57
C ILE A 87 14.88 11.19 2.97
N SER A 88 15.83 11.13 2.04
CA SER A 88 16.49 12.31 1.46
C SER A 88 15.71 12.99 0.33
N SER A 89 14.51 12.50 -0.03
CA SER A 89 13.77 13.02 -1.17
C SER A 89 13.51 14.53 -1.03
N LYS A 90 13.84 15.27 -2.09
CA LYS A 90 13.62 16.71 -2.19
C LYS A 90 12.19 17.06 -2.59
N GLU A 91 11.44 16.08 -3.10
CA GLU A 91 10.04 16.23 -3.49
C GLU A 91 9.17 15.44 -2.51
N ASN A 92 8.51 16.13 -1.57
CA ASN A 92 7.70 15.50 -0.51
C ASN A 92 6.66 14.47 -0.98
N ASN A 93 6.28 14.52 -2.26
CA ASN A 93 5.26 13.66 -2.86
C ASN A 93 5.83 12.57 -3.80
N TRP A 94 7.15 12.50 -4.00
CA TRP A 94 7.80 11.52 -4.85
C TRP A 94 9.02 10.95 -4.16
N VAL A 95 9.02 9.65 -3.85
CA VAL A 95 10.14 8.98 -3.17
C VAL A 95 10.56 7.77 -3.98
N VAL A 96 11.85 7.61 -4.23
CA VAL A 96 12.45 6.38 -4.74
C VAL A 96 13.14 5.70 -3.58
N VAL A 97 12.47 4.74 -2.94
CA VAL A 97 12.86 4.25 -1.60
C VAL A 97 14.30 3.72 -1.57
N TYR A 98 14.71 2.96 -2.59
CA TYR A 98 16.06 2.38 -2.67
C TYR A 98 17.16 3.37 -3.07
N GLU A 99 16.82 4.60 -3.49
CA GLU A 99 17.77 5.68 -3.77
C GLU A 99 17.77 6.73 -2.65
N ASP A 100 16.61 6.98 -2.04
CA ASP A 100 16.38 8.05 -1.07
C ASP A 100 16.56 7.61 0.39
N ALA A 101 16.74 6.31 0.66
CA ALA A 101 16.98 5.79 2.00
C ALA A 101 17.98 4.62 1.98
N ASP A 102 18.98 4.67 2.86
CA ASP A 102 19.90 3.55 3.07
C ASP A 102 19.21 2.35 3.73
N PRO A 103 19.59 1.10 3.41
CA PRO A 103 18.94 -0.10 3.95
C PRO A 103 18.89 -0.18 5.48
N GLU A 104 19.93 0.29 6.17
CA GLU A 104 19.99 0.30 7.64
C GLU A 104 18.95 1.27 8.23
N ASN A 105 18.85 2.46 7.66
CA ASN A 105 17.87 3.47 8.07
C ASN A 105 16.43 3.00 7.75
N LEU A 106 16.24 2.37 6.59
CA LEU A 106 14.96 1.82 6.18
C LEU A 106 14.49 0.71 7.14
N SER A 107 15.41 -0.15 7.60
CA SER A 107 15.11 -1.16 8.63
C SER A 107 14.65 -0.52 9.95
N LEU A 108 15.24 0.60 10.36
CA LEU A 108 14.81 1.32 11.56
C LEU A 108 13.39 1.92 11.39
N LEU A 109 13.10 2.48 10.22
CA LEU A 109 11.77 2.98 9.89
C LEU A 109 10.72 1.88 9.93
N TYR A 110 11.02 0.70 9.37
CA TYR A 110 10.12 -0.45 9.42
C TYR A 110 9.87 -0.92 10.85
N GLN A 111 10.91 -1.03 11.68
CA GLN A 111 10.76 -1.40 13.09
C GLN A 111 9.85 -0.43 13.84
N ARG A 112 10.02 0.89 13.64
CA ARG A 112 9.16 1.89 14.27
C ARG A 112 7.72 1.82 13.73
N CYS A 113 7.56 1.54 12.45
CA CYS A 113 6.25 1.42 11.81
C CYS A 113 5.47 0.19 12.32
N ARG A 114 6.14 -0.96 12.53
CA ARG A 114 5.54 -2.17 13.12
C ARG A 114 5.11 -1.96 14.56
N ALA A 115 5.81 -1.10 15.29
CA ALA A 115 5.51 -0.78 16.68
C ALA A 115 4.29 0.14 16.87
N LEU A 116 3.72 0.70 15.79
CA LEU A 116 2.52 1.53 15.86
C LEU A 116 1.36 0.78 16.53
N GLU A 117 0.63 1.50 17.38
CA GLU A 117 -0.58 0.95 18.00
C GLU A 117 -1.72 0.80 16.97
N ASN A 118 -2.62 -0.16 17.23
CA ASN A 118 -3.76 -0.44 16.37
C ASN A 118 -4.72 0.75 16.38
N THR A 119 -4.56 1.64 15.40
CA THR A 119 -5.30 2.91 15.30
C THR A 119 -6.04 3.05 13.97
N PHE A 120 -5.89 2.10 13.05
CA PHE A 120 -6.47 2.13 11.72
C PHE A 120 -6.73 0.71 11.21
N LYS A 121 -7.55 0.60 10.16
CA LYS A 121 -7.87 -0.63 9.45
C LYS A 121 -7.41 -0.56 8.00
N LEU A 122 -6.93 -1.69 7.48
CA LEU A 122 -6.56 -1.89 6.09
C LEU A 122 -7.46 -2.93 5.42
N VAL A 123 -7.85 -2.67 4.17
CA VAL A 123 -8.41 -3.69 3.27
C VAL A 123 -7.51 -3.79 2.05
N ILE A 124 -6.84 -4.92 1.89
CA ILE A 124 -5.80 -5.14 0.87
C ILE A 124 -6.37 -6.08 -0.20
N THR A 125 -6.66 -5.55 -1.38
CA THR A 125 -7.01 -6.36 -2.55
C THR A 125 -5.76 -6.67 -3.34
N VAL A 126 -5.42 -7.95 -3.48
CA VAL A 126 -4.25 -8.43 -4.24
C VAL A 126 -4.71 -9.24 -5.44
N MET A 127 -4.54 -8.69 -6.64
CA MET A 127 -4.85 -9.40 -7.88
C MET A 127 -3.76 -10.43 -8.20
N ARG A 128 -4.12 -11.44 -8.98
CA ARG A 128 -3.20 -12.55 -9.29
C ARG A 128 -1.95 -12.08 -10.01
N GLY A 129 -0.79 -12.55 -9.56
CA GLY A 129 0.50 -12.21 -10.14
C GLY A 129 1.05 -10.85 -9.71
N SER A 130 0.42 -10.21 -8.70
CA SER A 130 0.96 -8.99 -8.12
C SER A 130 2.26 -9.26 -7.35
N LEU A 131 3.23 -8.33 -7.37
CA LEU A 131 4.49 -8.46 -6.62
C LEU A 131 4.26 -8.71 -5.14
N ILE A 132 3.22 -8.11 -4.56
CA ILE A 132 2.97 -8.20 -3.13
C ILE A 132 2.32 -9.52 -2.71
N GLU A 133 1.86 -10.35 -3.65
CA GLU A 133 1.23 -11.64 -3.34
C GLU A 133 2.14 -12.54 -2.49
N ALA A 134 3.45 -12.55 -2.79
CA ALA A 134 4.46 -13.28 -2.04
C ALA A 134 4.95 -12.53 -0.77
N LYS A 135 4.48 -11.31 -0.53
CA LYS A 135 4.97 -10.41 0.54
C LYS A 135 3.98 -10.24 1.69
N LEU A 136 2.79 -10.83 1.59
CA LEU A 136 1.72 -10.68 2.57
C LEU A 136 2.07 -11.15 3.99
N LYS A 137 3.06 -12.03 4.15
CA LYS A 137 3.47 -12.53 5.48
C LYS A 137 3.96 -11.42 6.41
N VAL A 138 4.49 -10.33 5.88
CA VAL A 138 4.95 -9.18 6.69
C VAL A 138 3.83 -8.57 7.53
N LEU A 139 2.56 -8.76 7.16
CA LEU A 139 1.40 -8.28 7.92
C LEU A 139 1.28 -8.93 9.30
N GLU A 140 1.86 -10.12 9.52
CA GLU A 140 1.91 -10.78 10.84
C GLU A 140 2.68 -9.94 11.88
N ASP A 141 3.58 -9.07 11.42
CA ASP A 141 4.41 -8.22 12.29
C ASP A 141 3.73 -6.90 12.66
N TYR A 142 2.50 -6.64 12.19
CA TYR A 142 1.76 -5.41 12.44
C TYR A 142 0.50 -5.64 13.27
N LYS A 143 0.15 -4.64 14.08
CA LYS A 143 -0.98 -4.70 15.02
C LYS A 143 -2.30 -4.18 14.44
N MET A 144 -2.30 -3.55 13.27
CA MET A 144 -3.50 -2.90 12.72
C MET A 144 -4.54 -3.94 12.29
N ASP A 145 -5.82 -3.57 12.31
CA ASP A 145 -6.87 -4.42 11.74
C ASP A 145 -6.65 -4.57 10.23
N VAL A 146 -6.73 -5.79 9.70
CA VAL A 146 -6.46 -6.05 8.29
C VAL A 146 -7.37 -7.12 7.69
N GLU A 147 -7.87 -6.84 6.49
CA GLU A 147 -8.51 -7.82 5.60
C GLU A 147 -7.66 -7.99 4.33
N VAL A 148 -7.35 -9.24 3.97
CA VAL A 148 -6.64 -9.56 2.73
C VAL A 148 -7.60 -10.25 1.77
N CYS A 149 -7.95 -9.54 0.69
CA CYS A 149 -8.87 -9.96 -0.34
C CYS A 149 -8.09 -10.48 -1.55
N ARG A 150 -8.32 -11.75 -1.91
CA ARG A 150 -7.75 -12.38 -3.12
C ARG A 150 -8.88 -12.81 -4.06
N PRO A 151 -8.70 -12.72 -5.39
CA PRO A 151 -9.69 -13.17 -6.35
C PRO A 151 -9.98 -14.67 -6.22
N GLN A 152 -11.18 -15.01 -5.74
CA GLN A 152 -11.68 -16.38 -5.73
C GLN A 152 -12.06 -16.84 -7.15
N PHE A 153 -12.61 -15.95 -7.97
CA PHE A 153 -12.99 -16.19 -9.35
C PHE A 153 -12.34 -15.18 -10.30
N VAL A 154 -11.86 -15.65 -11.45
CA VAL A 154 -11.29 -14.81 -12.49
C VAL A 154 -11.72 -15.31 -13.88
N ARG A 155 -12.11 -14.36 -14.74
CA ARG A 155 -12.39 -14.57 -16.17
C ARG A 155 -11.60 -13.53 -16.97
N LEU A 156 -10.58 -13.98 -17.70
CA LEU A 156 -9.64 -13.11 -18.44
C LEU A 156 -9.70 -13.41 -19.92
N PHE A 157 -9.88 -12.37 -20.73
CA PHE A 157 -9.75 -12.47 -22.17
C PHE A 157 -8.33 -12.11 -22.60
N SER A 158 -7.67 -13.00 -23.34
CA SER A 158 -6.36 -12.75 -23.95
C SER A 158 -6.55 -12.32 -25.40
N GLN A 159 -6.25 -11.05 -25.71
CA GLN A 159 -6.26 -10.55 -27.10
C GLN A 159 -5.23 -11.28 -27.98
N TRP A 160 -4.11 -11.72 -27.40
CA TRP A 160 -3.04 -12.41 -28.12
C TRP A 160 -3.41 -13.83 -28.55
N LEU A 161 -4.21 -14.52 -27.72
CA LEU A 161 -4.61 -15.91 -27.96
C LEU A 161 -6.04 -16.03 -28.49
N ASP A 162 -6.77 -14.91 -28.56
CA ASP A 162 -8.22 -14.85 -28.85
C ASP A 162 -9.04 -15.85 -28.01
N GLN A 163 -8.71 -15.95 -26.73
CA GLN A 163 -9.24 -16.97 -25.82
C GLN A 163 -9.59 -16.38 -24.46
N THR A 164 -10.64 -16.95 -23.85
CA THR A 164 -11.02 -16.65 -22.47
C THR A 164 -10.50 -17.75 -21.54
N ARG A 165 -9.72 -17.35 -20.54
CA ARG A 165 -9.28 -18.22 -19.44
C ARG A 165 -10.16 -17.97 -18.22
N ILE A 166 -10.68 -19.06 -17.63
CA ILE A 166 -11.53 -19.03 -16.44
C ILE A 166 -10.85 -19.86 -15.35
N GLU A 167 -10.85 -19.33 -14.13
CA GLU A 167 -10.26 -20.00 -12.96
C GLU A 167 -11.01 -19.66 -11.68
N GLY A 168 -11.31 -20.69 -10.88
CA GLY A 168 -12.07 -20.57 -9.64
C GLY A 168 -13.58 -20.62 -9.84
N GLU A 169 -14.33 -20.35 -8.79
CA GLU A 169 -15.80 -20.47 -8.71
C GLU A 169 -16.42 -19.26 -7.99
N LEU A 170 -17.65 -18.89 -8.36
CA LEU A 170 -18.43 -17.78 -7.77
C LEU A 170 -19.29 -18.23 -6.58
#